data_AF-A0AAN7F6G3-F1
#
_entry.id   AF-A0AAN7F6G3-F1
#
_cell.length_a   1.000
_cell.length_b   1.000
_cell.length_c   1.000
_cell.angle_alpha   90.00
_cell.angle_beta   90.00
_cell.angle_gamma   90.00
#
_symmetry.space_group_name_H-M   'P 1'
#
loop_
_entity.id
_entity.type
_entity.pdbx_description
1 polymer ?
#
loop_
_entity_poly.entity_id
_entity_poly.type
_entity_poly.pdbx_seq_one_letter_code
_entity_poly.pdbx_strand_id
1 'polypeptide(L)'
;MSDSETPFRKGDQVEVTKPHHHSYATTTTTTTTSVATNGPYYPATVLRSHSTKDHHLSIQYQTLTSLHSGPYGPQLLTEYVHWARVRPIPPNDPHYRLKVGDSVDAFRGCSWVKGTVMDIYENSKYLVLFDEEEQELEIEQWNLRLHRNWVRGSWDPPLLEQVNYKAALCSVLCTHQIYKFGP
;
A
#
# COMPACT_ATOMS: atom_id res chain seq x y z
N MET A 1 14.70 -12.26 -25.98
CA MET A 1 15.10 -11.18 -25.06
C MET A 1 13.84 -10.46 -24.68
N SER A 2 13.27 -10.77 -23.51
CA SER A 2 12.02 -10.17 -23.04
C SER A 2 12.31 -8.76 -22.53
N ASP A 3 11.78 -7.74 -23.21
CA ASP A 3 11.77 -6.37 -22.72
C ASP A 3 11.15 -6.38 -21.31
N SER A 4 11.95 -6.06 -20.31
CA SER A 4 11.46 -5.88 -18.94
C SER A 4 10.70 -4.57 -18.87
N GLU A 5 9.49 -4.55 -19.41
CA GLU A 5 8.53 -3.45 -19.22
C GLU A 5 8.26 -3.29 -17.72
N THR A 6 8.39 -2.07 -17.21
CA THR A 6 7.99 -1.77 -15.83
C THR A 6 6.48 -2.00 -15.69
N PRO A 7 5.97 -2.48 -14.55
CA PRO A 7 4.54 -2.74 -14.38
C PRO A 7 3.67 -1.48 -14.39
N PHE A 8 4.28 -0.29 -14.38
CA PHE A 8 3.59 1.00 -14.31
C PHE A 8 3.76 1.81 -15.59
N ARG A 9 2.69 2.46 -16.02
CA ARG A 9 2.57 3.32 -17.20
C ARG A 9 2.41 4.79 -16.80
N LYS A 10 2.68 5.69 -17.74
CA LYS A 10 2.40 7.12 -17.55
C LYS A 10 0.90 7.33 -17.26
N GLY A 11 0.61 8.11 -16.23
CA GLY A 11 -0.75 8.43 -15.77
C GLY A 11 -1.23 7.53 -14.62
N ASP A 12 -0.57 6.40 -14.37
CA ASP A 12 -0.94 5.49 -13.29
C ASP A 12 -0.89 6.21 -11.93
N GLN A 13 -1.94 6.00 -11.14
CA GLN A 13 -1.98 6.41 -9.74
C GLN A 13 -1.32 5.32 -8.90
N VAL A 14 -0.35 5.72 -8.07
CA VAL A 14 0.51 4.82 -7.33
C VAL A 14 0.78 5.33 -5.93
N GLU A 15 1.28 4.45 -5.08
CA GLU A 15 1.84 4.79 -3.78
C GLU A 15 3.32 4.51 -3.75
N VAL A 16 4.08 5.44 -3.18
CA VAL A 16 5.54 5.37 -3.10
C VAL A 16 5.93 5.29 -1.63
N THR A 17 6.75 4.30 -1.29
CA THR A 17 7.39 4.23 0.02
C THR A 17 8.78 4.85 -0.01
N LYS A 18 9.13 5.60 1.04
CA LYS A 18 10.48 6.14 1.23
C LYS A 18 11.18 5.27 2.28
N PRO A 19 12.36 4.69 1.97
CA PRO A 19 13.12 3.94 2.96
C PRO A 19 13.46 4.88 4.12
N HIS A 20 13.17 4.43 5.33
CA HIS A 20 13.51 5.18 6.54
C HIS A 20 15.01 5.42 6.57
N HIS A 21 15.44 6.64 6.89
CA HIS A 21 16.84 7.09 6.98
C HIS A 21 17.64 6.39 8.11
N HIS A 22 17.12 5.29 8.65
CA HIS A 22 17.71 4.45 9.70
C HIS A 22 17.86 2.98 9.28
N SER A 23 17.86 2.69 7.98
CA SER A 23 18.13 1.36 7.44
C SER A 23 19.34 1.38 6.49
N TYR A 24 20.49 1.83 7.00
CA TYR A 24 21.69 1.08 6.64
C TYR A 24 21.53 -0.27 7.32
N ALA A 25 21.51 -1.34 6.53
CA ALA A 25 21.42 -2.70 7.01
C ALA A 25 22.52 -2.96 8.04
N THR A 26 22.16 -2.98 9.32
CA THR A 26 23.03 -3.57 10.35
C THR A 26 22.67 -5.05 10.41
N THR A 27 23.43 -5.85 9.67
CA THR A 27 23.41 -7.31 9.83
C THR A 27 24.14 -7.63 11.14
N THR A 28 23.48 -7.44 12.28
CA THR A 28 23.99 -7.95 13.56
C THR A 28 23.05 -9.03 14.04
N THR A 29 23.50 -10.26 13.89
CA THR A 29 23.03 -11.44 14.59
C THR A 29 22.76 -11.09 16.06
N THR A 30 21.63 -11.54 16.60
CA THR A 30 21.22 -11.51 18.03
C THR A 30 20.24 -10.37 18.40
N THR A 31 18.95 -10.71 18.28
CA THR A 31 17.88 -10.38 19.25
C THR A 31 17.52 -8.91 19.50
N THR A 32 16.94 -8.25 18.49
CA THR A 32 15.81 -7.32 18.71
C THR A 32 14.96 -7.31 17.44
N THR A 33 13.73 -7.82 17.53
CA THR A 33 12.79 -7.88 16.41
C THR A 33 12.23 -6.48 16.14
N SER A 34 13.02 -5.57 15.55
CA SER A 34 12.43 -4.45 14.81
C SER A 34 11.96 -5.02 13.48
N VAL A 35 10.68 -5.41 13.44
CA VAL A 35 10.05 -5.78 12.17
C VAL A 35 10.26 -4.61 11.23
N ALA A 36 10.88 -4.84 10.07
CA ALA A 36 10.98 -3.80 9.06
C ALA A 36 9.55 -3.43 8.66
N THR A 37 9.03 -2.35 9.23
CA THR A 37 7.78 -1.74 8.78
C THR A 37 8.06 -1.16 7.40
N ASN A 38 7.17 -1.43 6.45
CA ASN A 38 7.16 -0.64 5.23
C ASN A 38 6.82 0.79 5.67
N GLY A 39 7.75 1.72 5.47
CA GLY A 39 7.57 3.12 5.84
C GLY A 39 6.38 3.76 5.12
N PRO A 40 6.02 5.00 5.46
CA PRO A 40 4.79 5.65 5.00
C PRO A 40 4.63 5.61 3.48
N TYR A 41 3.39 5.45 3.03
CA TYR A 41 3.04 5.44 1.62
C TYR A 41 2.51 6.80 1.18
N TYR A 42 3.18 7.40 0.21
CA TYR A 42 2.83 8.70 -0.34
C TYR A 42 2.08 8.52 -1.66
N PRO A 43 0.86 9.05 -1.80
CA PRO A 43 0.13 9.04 -3.06
C PRO A 43 0.86 9.84 -4.14
N ALA A 44 0.95 9.28 -5.34
CA ALA A 44 1.66 9.87 -6.47
C ALA A 44 1.06 9.46 -7.83
N THR A 45 1.44 10.18 -8.88
CA THR A 45 1.14 9.88 -10.27
C THR A 45 2.42 9.62 -11.04
N VAL A 46 2.46 8.58 -11.87
CA VAL A 46 3.57 8.30 -12.77
C VAL A 46 3.57 9.31 -13.92
N LEU A 47 4.59 10.16 -13.99
CA LEU A 47 4.72 11.13 -15.08
C LEU A 47 5.33 10.52 -16.34
N ARG A 48 6.28 9.60 -16.15
CA ARG A 48 6.96 8.88 -17.24
C ARG A 48 7.30 7.47 -16.75
N SER A 49 6.90 6.48 -17.54
CA SER A 49 7.54 5.17 -17.49
C SER A 49 8.99 5.30 -17.94
N HIS A 50 9.85 4.44 -17.42
CA HIS A 50 11.28 4.63 -17.49
C HIS A 50 11.96 3.72 -18.52
N SER A 51 13.15 4.14 -18.93
CA SER A 51 14.12 3.39 -19.71
C SER A 51 14.34 1.98 -19.15
N THR A 52 14.46 0.97 -19.99
CA THR A 52 14.65 -0.42 -19.54
C THR A 52 15.96 -0.65 -18.75
N LYS A 53 16.87 0.33 -18.69
CA LYS A 53 18.22 0.19 -18.12
C LYS A 53 18.35 0.45 -16.62
N ASP A 54 17.60 1.39 -16.06
CA ASP A 54 17.86 1.92 -14.70
C ASP A 54 16.71 1.68 -13.71
N HIS A 55 15.60 1.04 -14.11
CA HIS A 55 14.51 0.63 -13.20
C HIS A 55 13.88 1.74 -12.32
N HIS A 56 14.09 3.01 -12.63
CA HIS A 56 13.47 4.12 -11.92
C HIS A 56 12.12 4.48 -12.55
N LEU A 57 11.39 5.43 -11.99
CA LEU A 57 10.16 5.99 -12.52
C LEU A 57 10.16 7.46 -12.14
N SER A 58 9.73 8.34 -13.05
CA SER A 58 9.48 9.74 -12.69
C SER A 58 8.05 9.84 -12.18
N ILE A 59 7.90 10.22 -10.91
CA ILE A 59 6.60 10.34 -10.25
C ILE A 59 6.42 11.76 -9.70
N GLN A 60 5.17 12.21 -9.62
CA GLN A 60 4.77 13.44 -8.93
C GLN A 60 3.88 13.08 -7.77
N TYR A 61 4.22 13.53 -6.56
CA TYR A 61 3.38 13.32 -5.39
C TYR A 61 2.11 14.16 -5.48
N GLN A 62 1.00 13.63 -4.95
CA GLN A 62 -0.28 14.35 -4.94
C GLN A 62 -0.37 15.38 -3.81
N THR A 63 0.34 15.13 -2.71
CA THR A 63 0.18 15.85 -1.44
C THR A 63 1.47 16.49 -0.94
N LEU A 64 2.63 16.06 -1.43
CA LEU A 64 3.92 16.65 -1.08
C LEU A 64 4.25 17.83 -2.00
N THR A 65 4.62 18.96 -1.42
CA THR A 65 5.08 20.15 -2.13
C THR A 65 6.61 20.26 -2.09
N SER A 66 7.17 20.85 -3.13
CA SER A 66 8.56 21.25 -3.20
C SER A 66 8.83 22.35 -2.16
N LEU A 67 9.99 22.27 -1.50
CA LEU A 67 10.49 23.31 -0.59
C LEU A 67 10.70 24.66 -1.29
N HIS A 68 10.84 24.65 -2.61
CA HIS A 68 11.01 25.85 -3.41
C HIS A 68 9.70 26.16 -4.12
N SER A 69 8.97 27.14 -3.60
CA SER A 69 7.84 27.74 -4.30
C SER A 69 8.36 28.46 -5.54
N GLY A 70 7.85 28.06 -6.71
CA GLY A 70 8.18 28.75 -7.95
C GLY A 70 7.52 30.13 -8.02
N PRO A 71 7.78 30.91 -9.08
CA PRO A 71 7.11 32.20 -9.30
C PRO A 71 5.58 32.08 -9.42
N TYR A 72 5.06 30.86 -9.56
CA TYR A 72 3.64 30.55 -9.70
C TYR A 72 3.03 29.87 -8.46
N GLY A 73 3.75 29.85 -7.32
CA GLY A 73 3.27 29.27 -6.06
C GLY A 73 3.89 27.91 -5.71
N PRO A 74 3.34 27.21 -4.70
CA PRO A 74 3.83 25.90 -4.28
C PRO A 74 3.65 24.88 -5.40
N GLN A 75 4.72 24.16 -5.73
CA GLN A 75 4.72 23.14 -6.77
C GLN A 75 4.75 21.75 -6.14
N LEU A 76 4.04 20.78 -6.70
CA LEU A 76 4.10 19.39 -6.24
C LEU A 76 5.49 18.78 -6.46
N LEU A 77 5.96 18.04 -5.47
CA LEU A 77 7.26 17.38 -5.48
C LEU A 77 7.30 16.30 -6.56
N THR A 78 8.35 16.32 -7.38
CA THR A 78 8.61 15.29 -8.41
C THR A 78 9.93 14.60 -8.09
N GLU A 79 9.95 13.28 -8.13
CA GLU A 79 11.14 12.47 -7.81
C GLU A 79 11.34 11.34 -8.82
N TYR A 80 12.58 10.87 -8.93
CA TYR A 80 12.90 9.60 -9.59
C TYR A 80 12.99 8.49 -8.53
N VAL A 81 12.15 7.47 -8.65
CA VAL A 81 12.05 6.39 -7.65
C VAL A 81 12.17 5.02 -8.31
N HIS A 82 12.88 4.10 -7.66
CA HIS A 82 12.98 2.72 -8.15
C HIS A 82 11.60 2.05 -8.14
N TRP A 83 11.22 1.32 -9.20
CA TRP A 83 9.86 0.75 -9.32
C TRP A 83 9.49 -0.20 -8.17
N ALA A 84 10.48 -0.85 -7.55
CA ALA A 84 10.26 -1.72 -6.38
C ALA A 84 9.76 -0.96 -5.14
N ARG A 85 9.90 0.36 -5.09
CA ARG A 85 9.34 1.23 -4.03
C ARG A 85 7.95 1.75 -4.36
N VAL A 86 7.40 1.31 -5.48
CA VAL A 86 6.11 1.76 -6.02
C VAL A 86 5.14 0.60 -6.01
N ARG A 87 3.92 0.86 -5.54
CA ARG A 87 2.79 -0.07 -5.60
C ARG A 87 1.58 0.61 -6.24
N PRO A 88 0.63 -0.12 -6.83
CA PRO A 88 -0.65 0.46 -7.23
C PRO A 88 -1.39 1.04 -6.01
N ILE A 89 -2.42 1.86 -6.23
CA ILE A 89 -3.30 2.25 -5.12
C ILE A 89 -3.99 1.01 -4.55
N PRO A 90 -3.97 0.78 -3.23
CA PRO A 90 -4.72 -0.30 -2.60
C PRO A 90 -6.20 -0.18 -2.96
N PRO A 91 -6.84 -1.28 -3.38
CA PRO A 91 -8.24 -1.26 -3.71
C PRO A 91 -9.07 -0.92 -2.47
N ASN A 92 -10.06 -0.06 -2.66
CA ASN A 92 -11.02 0.25 -1.62
C ASN A 92 -11.95 -0.96 -1.40
N ASP A 93 -12.15 -1.36 -0.15
CA ASP A 93 -13.09 -2.42 0.23
C ASP A 93 -14.21 -1.80 1.06
N PRO A 94 -15.25 -1.24 0.43
CA PRO A 94 -16.31 -0.50 1.13
C PRO A 94 -17.17 -1.40 2.02
N HIS A 95 -17.08 -2.73 1.85
CA HIS A 95 -17.83 -3.71 2.62
C HIS A 95 -17.07 -4.17 3.86
N TYR A 96 -15.76 -3.95 3.92
CA TYR A 96 -14.96 -4.33 5.07
C TYR A 96 -15.24 -3.41 6.26
N ARG A 97 -15.59 -4.00 7.40
CA ARG A 97 -15.75 -3.30 8.68
C ARG A 97 -14.53 -3.55 9.54
N LEU A 98 -13.80 -2.48 9.85
CA LEU A 98 -12.65 -2.53 10.75
C LEU A 98 -13.06 -3.04 12.13
N LYS A 99 -12.22 -3.88 12.73
CA LYS A 99 -12.35 -4.42 14.09
C LYS A 99 -11.10 -4.13 14.90
N VAL A 100 -11.22 -4.18 16.23
CA VAL A 100 -10.06 -4.12 17.13
C VAL A 100 -9.06 -5.22 16.78
N GLY A 101 -7.78 -4.86 16.73
CA GLY A 101 -6.67 -5.71 16.32
C GLY A 101 -6.40 -5.72 14.81
N ASP A 102 -7.23 -5.08 13.98
CA ASP A 102 -6.92 -4.95 12.55
C ASP A 102 -5.72 -4.03 12.33
N SER A 103 -4.83 -4.43 11.42
CA SER A 103 -3.79 -3.55 10.91
C SER A 103 -4.38 -2.62 9.84
N VAL A 104 -4.15 -1.32 9.99
CA VAL A 104 -4.72 -0.26 9.16
C VAL A 104 -3.64 0.66 8.64
N ASP A 105 -3.91 1.30 7.50
CA ASP A 105 -3.20 2.49 7.06
C ASP A 105 -4.07 3.71 7.44
N ALA A 106 -3.52 4.65 8.21
CA ALA A 106 -4.17 5.91 8.53
C ALA A 106 -3.57 7.07 7.72
N PHE A 107 -4.41 7.91 7.13
CA PHE A 107 -3.96 9.06 6.37
C PHE A 107 -3.59 10.23 7.30
N ARG A 108 -2.30 10.54 7.39
CA ARG A 108 -1.77 11.63 8.21
C ARG A 108 -0.55 12.25 7.54
N GLY A 109 -0.42 13.57 7.64
CA GLY A 109 0.80 14.27 7.19
C GLY A 109 1.14 13.99 5.72
N CYS A 110 0.14 13.96 4.85
CA CYS A 110 0.27 13.70 3.41
C CYS A 110 0.59 12.24 3.01
N SER A 111 0.54 11.29 3.96
CA SER A 111 0.88 9.89 3.73
C SER A 111 -0.06 8.92 4.44
N TRP A 112 -0.06 7.67 3.99
CA TRP A 112 -0.67 6.55 4.68
C TRP A 112 0.35 5.88 5.59
N VAL A 113 0.09 5.88 6.89
CA VAL A 113 0.99 5.36 7.94
C VAL A 113 0.35 4.13 8.55
N LYS A 114 1.13 3.06 8.72
CA LYS A 114 0.65 1.81 9.29
C LYS A 114 0.41 1.95 10.80
N GLY A 115 -0.69 1.37 11.26
CA GLY A 115 -0.99 1.21 12.68
C GLY A 115 -1.93 0.02 12.94
N THR A 116 -2.36 -0.08 14.18
CA THR A 116 -3.27 -1.13 14.67
C THR A 116 -4.46 -0.51 15.38
N VAL A 117 -5.67 -0.97 15.06
CA VAL A 117 -6.89 -0.52 15.75
C VAL A 117 -6.89 -1.06 17.18
N MET A 118 -6.86 -0.16 18.16
CA MET A 118 -6.89 -0.48 19.58
C MET A 118 -8.30 -0.44 20.16
N ASP A 119 -9.13 0.47 19.67
CA ASP A 119 -10.52 0.62 20.11
C ASP A 119 -11.40 1.24 19.01
N ILE A 120 -12.71 1.09 19.14
CA ILE A 120 -13.71 1.64 18.22
C ILE A 120 -14.71 2.47 19.01
N TYR A 121 -14.80 3.74 18.66
CA TYR A 121 -15.69 4.69 19.30
C TYR A 121 -16.96 4.93 18.49
N GLU A 122 -17.93 5.59 19.12
CA GLU A 122 -19.11 6.11 18.44
C GLU A 122 -18.71 7.13 17.35
N ASN A 123 -19.63 7.42 16.44
CA ASN A 123 -19.46 8.42 15.37
C ASN A 123 -18.35 8.09 14.35
N SER A 124 -18.09 6.80 14.11
CA SER A 124 -17.15 6.32 13.09
C SER A 124 -15.71 6.77 13.34
N LYS A 125 -15.28 6.68 14.60
CA LYS A 125 -13.92 7.01 15.03
C LYS A 125 -13.25 5.80 15.66
N TYR A 126 -11.93 5.74 15.54
CA TYR A 126 -11.12 4.59 15.93
C TYR A 126 -9.89 5.09 16.68
N LEU A 127 -9.52 4.41 17.76
CA LEU A 127 -8.22 4.61 18.40
C LEU A 127 -7.20 3.74 17.67
N VAL A 128 -6.15 4.34 17.12
CA VAL A 128 -5.11 3.65 16.36
C VAL A 128 -3.77 3.86 17.02
N LEU A 129 -3.08 2.76 17.34
CA LEU A 129 -1.68 2.74 17.76
C LEU A 129 -0.78 2.68 16.53
N PHE A 130 0.09 3.66 16.34
CA PHE A 130 1.03 3.70 15.22
C PHE A 130 2.28 2.87 15.53
N ASP A 131 2.62 1.97 14.60
CA ASP A 131 3.69 0.99 14.80
C ASP A 131 5.07 1.66 14.97
N GLU A 132 5.35 2.76 14.27
CA GLU A 132 6.66 3.42 14.28
C GLU A 132 6.82 4.44 15.40
N GLU A 133 5.74 5.16 15.76
CA GLU A 133 5.81 6.23 16.76
C GLU A 133 5.40 5.78 18.17
N GLU A 134 4.92 4.54 18.31
CA GLU A 134 4.34 3.99 19.55
C GLU A 134 3.28 4.93 20.17
N GLN A 135 2.58 5.67 19.31
CA GLN A 135 1.62 6.70 19.71
C GLN A 135 0.20 6.26 19.34
N GLU A 136 -0.75 6.51 20.24
CA GLU A 136 -2.18 6.33 19.97
C GLU A 136 -2.83 7.65 19.55
N LEU A 137 -3.67 7.62 18.51
CA LEU A 137 -4.51 8.76 18.13
C LEU A 137 -5.91 8.31 17.70
N GLU A 138 -6.88 9.20 17.94
CA GLU A 138 -8.23 9.06 17.41
C GLU A 138 -8.26 9.45 15.93
N ILE A 139 -8.63 8.51 15.07
CA ILE A 139 -8.72 8.69 13.62
C ILE A 139 -10.13 8.40 13.14
N GLU A 140 -10.58 9.26 12.26
CA GLU A 140 -11.85 9.21 11.56
C GLU A 140 -11.88 8.12 10.48
N GLN A 141 -13.00 7.39 10.31
CA GLN A 141 -13.10 6.24 9.40
C GLN A 141 -12.64 6.54 7.95
N TRP A 142 -12.89 7.75 7.43
CA TRP A 142 -12.55 8.17 6.07
C TRP A 142 -11.07 8.44 5.89
N ASN A 143 -10.33 8.56 7.00
CA ASN A 143 -8.87 8.60 7.03
C ASN A 143 -8.27 7.22 7.34
N LEU A 144 -9.06 6.14 7.34
CA LEU A 144 -8.60 4.78 7.59
C LEU A 144 -8.90 3.87 6.41
N ARG A 145 -8.01 2.90 6.21
CA ARG A 145 -8.24 1.74 5.34
C ARG A 145 -7.53 0.52 5.91
N LEU A 146 -7.99 -0.67 5.53
CA LEU A 146 -7.29 -1.90 5.88
C LEU A 146 -5.87 -1.89 5.28
N HIS A 147 -4.87 -2.18 6.10
CA HIS A 147 -3.50 -2.30 5.64
C HIS A 147 -3.38 -3.50 4.69
N ARG A 148 -2.79 -3.27 3.51
CA ARG A 148 -2.49 -4.34 2.55
C ARG A 148 -1.06 -4.19 2.05
N ASN A 149 -0.35 -5.30 1.96
CA ASN A 149 0.96 -5.38 1.33
C ASN A 149 0.80 -5.68 -0.16
N TRP A 150 1.65 -5.06 -0.99
CA TRP A 150 1.76 -5.39 -2.40
C TRP A 150 2.90 -6.39 -2.58
N VAL A 151 2.57 -7.66 -2.76
CA VAL A 151 3.55 -8.74 -2.82
C VAL A 151 3.39 -9.47 -4.14
N ARG A 152 4.47 -9.46 -4.94
CA ARG A 152 4.58 -10.23 -6.21
C ARG A 152 3.41 -10.03 -7.18
N GLY A 153 2.88 -8.80 -7.28
CA GLY A 153 1.78 -8.48 -8.19
C GLY A 153 0.39 -8.72 -7.63
N SER A 154 0.25 -8.95 -6.33
CA SER A 154 -1.05 -9.16 -5.67
C SER A 154 -1.13 -8.46 -4.31
N TRP A 155 -2.36 -8.12 -3.91
CA TRP A 155 -2.64 -7.55 -2.60
C TRP A 155 -2.78 -8.64 -1.55
N ASP A 156 -2.14 -8.44 -0.41
CA ASP A 156 -2.20 -9.29 0.77
C ASP A 156 -2.57 -8.48 2.02
N PRO A 157 -3.68 -8.76 2.72
CA PRO A 157 -4.68 -9.77 2.37
C PRO A 157 -5.35 -9.45 1.01
N PRO A 158 -5.97 -10.45 0.34
CA PRO A 158 -6.75 -10.24 -0.86
C PRO A 158 -8.09 -9.56 -0.56
N LEU A 159 -8.72 -8.96 -1.57
CA LEU A 159 -10.07 -8.38 -1.44
C LEU A 159 -11.10 -9.47 -1.12
N LEU A 160 -12.11 -9.16 -0.30
CA LEU A 160 -13.21 -10.09 -0.03
C LEU A 160 -13.89 -10.57 -1.33
N GLU A 161 -14.12 -9.67 -2.28
CA GLU A 161 -14.67 -10.01 -3.60
C GLU A 161 -13.79 -10.99 -4.39
N GLN A 162 -12.47 -10.82 -4.33
CA GLN A 162 -11.53 -11.74 -5.00
C GLN A 162 -11.52 -13.13 -4.33
N VAL A 163 -11.68 -13.20 -3.01
CA VAL A 163 -11.82 -14.48 -2.31
C VAL A 163 -13.11 -15.17 -2.74
N ASN A 164 -14.22 -14.44 -2.82
CA ASN A 164 -15.51 -14.97 -3.24
C ASN A 164 -15.48 -15.47 -4.70
N TYR A 165 -14.87 -14.71 -5.62
CA TYR A 165 -14.69 -15.14 -7.02
C TYR A 165 -13.85 -16.42 -7.13
N LYS A 166 -12.74 -16.52 -6.41
CA LYS A 166 -11.89 -17.73 -6.42
C LYS A 166 -12.61 -18.92 -5.80
N ALA A 167 -13.34 -18.71 -4.71
CA ALA A 167 -14.15 -19.76 -4.07
C ALA A 167 -15.26 -20.25 -5.02
N ALA A 168 -15.93 -19.34 -5.72
CA ALA A 168 -16.95 -19.69 -6.72
C ALA A 168 -16.38 -20.43 -7.93
N LEU A 169 -15.21 -20.02 -8.45
CA LEU A 169 -14.54 -20.78 -9.52
C LEU A 169 -14.12 -22.19 -9.04
N CYS A 170 -13.60 -22.29 -7.82
CA CYS A 170 -13.21 -23.57 -7.25
C CYS A 170 -14.41 -24.52 -7.10
N SER A 171 -15.58 -24.02 -6.69
CA SER A 171 -16.80 -24.83 -6.58
C SER A 171 -17.37 -25.25 -7.94
N VAL A 172 -17.30 -24.38 -8.96
CA VAL A 172 -17.71 -24.70 -10.34
C VAL A 172 -16.79 -25.76 -10.98
N LEU A 173 -15.48 -25.70 -10.73
CA LEU A 173 -14.54 -26.69 -11.22
C LEU A 173 -14.66 -28.03 -10.48
N CYS A 174 -14.95 -28.01 -9.18
CA CYS A 174 -15.19 -29.22 -8.39
C CYS A 174 -16.47 -29.95 -8.83
N THR A 175 -17.56 -29.22 -9.09
CA THR A 175 -18.80 -29.82 -9.62
C THR A 175 -18.59 -30.49 -10.99
N HIS A 176 -17.76 -29.92 -11.88
CA HIS A 176 -17.42 -30.56 -13.16
C HIS A 176 -16.53 -31.81 -13.06
N GLN A 177 -15.85 -32.06 -11.92
CA GLN A 177 -15.14 -33.32 -11.69
C GLN A 177 -16.06 -34.43 -11.13
N ILE A 178 -17.13 -34.08 -10.43
CA ILE A 178 -18.09 -35.06 -9.90
C ILE A 178 -18.98 -35.62 -11.03
N TYR A 179 -19.29 -34.84 -12.07
CA TYR A 179 -20.05 -35.31 -13.25
C TYR A 179 -19.22 -36.09 -14.29
N LYS A 180 -17.94 -36.38 -14.05
CA LYS A 180 -17.12 -37.27 -14.91
C LYS A 180 -16.88 -38.67 -14.34
N PHE A 181 -17.41 -38.96 -13.16
CA PHE A 181 -17.41 -40.30 -12.55
C PHE A 181 -18.83 -40.67 -12.11
N GLY A 182 -19.69 -40.97 -13.09
CA GLY A 182 -20.97 -41.66 -12.91
C GLY A 182 -21.06 -42.79 -13.94
N PRO A 183 -21.66 -43.94 -13.56
CA PRO A 183 -21.29 -45.30 -14.00
C PRO A 183 -21.42 -45.59 -15.50
#